data_AF-A0A067TC61-F1
#
_entry.id   AF-A0A067TC61-F1
#
_cell.length_a   1.000
_cell.length_b   1.000
_cell.length_c   1.000
_cell.angle_alpha   90.00
_cell.angle_beta   90.00
_cell.angle_gamma   90.00
#
_symmetry.space_group_name_H-M   'P 1'
#
loop_
_entity.id
_entity.type
_entity.pdbx_description
1 polymer ?
#
loop_
_entity_poly.entity_id
_entity_poly.type
_entity_poly.pdbx_seq_one_letter_code
_entity_poly.pdbx_strand_id
1 'polypeptide(L)'
;MTQLLDIQEFSGTQDDKVQPTEFLKSINRHLMITGTALTDETRISTIGNWLKTDSPAEDWYNEAATPKSKYTEFETAFKLRFPNVEKAKKTQTELERELAGMRIKTEDLGRTEKYKGQDVYTHVIFAEKILDLAKQAKIETTASGIFNVRDELPEVLREKISETQADWKTFATAIKNVDLSHIKEGVRKYKERAAESLKFQMQLDILNRRTTTNTQASPTKAIREQMTRTTISQPPAPHANVSNPFTGNNGGQGNLFVAPHVTPNNAFNSLPNSSRPPRLPPTEDEKAALRASIACYPIQPPTPQGIATYREQMRSWKQSNGDNAPSKYTGFPLRPGGAEPGTGECYGCGKTGHLGRDCAEMNKVPTLEGNFCAICGSILIPRRQPAQVNHVAVEEDEFAWANAPTTYFRQQGNGEGPPAY
;
A
#
# COMPACT_ATOMS: atom_id res chain seq x y z
N MET A 1 29.47 -8.28 32.08
CA MET A 1 30.13 -7.63 30.93
C MET A 1 29.88 -6.14 31.04
N THR A 2 30.88 -5.39 31.50
CA THR A 2 30.82 -3.93 31.59
C THR A 2 30.73 -3.42 30.14
N GLN A 3 29.64 -2.74 29.78
CA GLN A 3 29.59 -2.01 28.52
C GLN A 3 30.76 -1.02 28.53
N LEU A 4 31.76 -1.22 27.67
CA LEU A 4 32.71 -0.18 27.31
C LEU A 4 31.87 0.96 26.74
N LEU A 5 31.77 2.05 27.50
CA LEU A 5 31.22 3.30 26.98
C LEU A 5 32.12 3.72 25.83
N ASP A 6 31.57 3.70 24.62
CA ASP A 6 32.21 4.26 23.42
C ASP A 6 32.23 5.78 23.59
N ILE A 7 33.34 6.31 24.14
CA ILE A 7 33.54 7.75 24.29
C ILE A 7 34.09 8.25 22.95
N GLN A 8 33.35 9.16 22.32
CA GLN A 8 33.82 9.78 21.09
C GLN A 8 34.96 10.75 21.40
N GLU A 9 36.01 10.68 20.58
CA GLU A 9 37.10 11.65 20.57
C GLU A 9 36.56 13.04 20.19
N PHE A 10 37.15 14.07 20.79
CA PHE A 10 36.78 15.46 20.54
C PHE A 10 37.90 16.19 19.80
N SER A 11 37.57 16.85 18.69
CA SER A 11 38.55 17.56 17.86
C SER A 11 38.54 19.08 18.05
N GLY A 12 37.49 19.65 18.63
CA GLY A 12 37.31 21.09 18.76
C GLY A 12 36.86 21.77 17.47
N THR A 13 36.32 21.02 16.50
CA THR A 13 35.89 21.52 15.19
C THR A 13 34.37 21.48 15.04
N GLN A 14 33.83 22.18 14.02
CA GLN A 14 32.39 22.17 13.73
C GLN A 14 31.87 20.80 13.27
N ASP A 15 32.78 19.89 12.89
CA ASP A 15 32.46 18.53 12.45
C ASP A 15 32.34 17.54 13.63
N ASP A 16 32.56 18.00 14.87
CA ASP A 16 32.39 17.17 16.05
C ASP A 16 30.92 16.77 16.23
N LYS A 17 30.70 15.46 16.40
CA LYS A 17 29.36 14.88 16.62
C LYS A 17 28.79 15.16 18.02
N VAL A 18 29.61 15.71 18.92
CA VAL A 18 29.28 15.92 20.33
C VAL A 18 29.56 17.37 20.71
N GLN A 19 28.64 17.99 21.44
CA GLN A 19 28.87 19.33 22.00
C GLN A 19 29.96 19.28 23.08
N PRO A 20 30.79 20.34 23.22
CA PRO A 20 31.88 20.41 24.19
C PRO A 20 31.47 20.03 25.62
N THR A 21 30.31 20.50 26.11
CA THR A 21 29.85 20.13 27.46
C THR A 21 29.37 18.69 27.57
N GLU A 22 28.82 18.12 26.49
CA GLU A 22 28.36 16.73 26.49
C GLU A 22 29.54 15.75 26.47
N PHE A 23 30.64 16.12 25.80
CA PHE A 23 31.92 15.42 25.87
C PHE A 23 32.46 15.39 27.31
N LEU A 24 32.55 16.53 27.99
CA LEU A 24 32.97 16.59 29.40
C LEU A 24 32.09 15.73 30.32
N LYS A 25 30.76 15.76 30.13
CA LYS A 25 29.83 14.89 30.87
C LYS A 25 30.03 13.41 30.57
N SER A 26 30.38 13.05 29.33
CA SER A 26 30.66 11.67 28.94
C SER A 26 31.86 11.11 29.70
N ILE A 27 32.96 11.87 29.72
CA ILE A 27 34.18 11.50 30.44
C ILE A 27 33.95 11.44 31.95
N ASN A 28 33.20 12.40 32.51
CA ASN A 28 32.86 12.39 33.93
C ASN A 28 32.05 11.16 34.33
N ARG A 29 31.08 10.74 33.50
CA ARG A 29 30.31 9.51 33.72
C ARG A 29 31.20 8.28 33.62
N HIS A 30 32.13 8.26 32.68
CA HIS A 30 33.09 7.16 32.54
C HIS A 30 33.96 7.03 33.78
N LEU A 31 34.56 8.11 34.27
CA LEU A 31 35.38 8.12 35.48
C LEU A 31 34.61 7.66 36.73
N MET A 32 33.31 7.97 36.81
CA MET A 32 32.44 7.47 37.88
C MET A 32 32.19 5.96 37.78
N ILE A 33 32.05 5.41 36.57
CA ILE A 33 31.74 4.00 36.34
C ILE A 33 32.99 3.11 36.51
N THR A 34 34.15 3.60 36.10
CA THR A 34 35.42 2.87 36.22
C THR A 34 36.01 2.90 37.63
N GLY A 35 35.44 3.69 38.54
CA GLY A 35 35.89 3.79 39.93
C GLY A 35 37.27 4.43 40.08
N THR A 36 37.75 5.13 39.04
CA THR A 36 39.00 5.88 39.10
C THR A 36 38.88 7.03 40.11
N ALA A 37 39.93 7.24 40.91
CA ALA A 37 39.98 8.37 41.84
C ALA A 37 39.74 9.67 41.07
N LEU A 38 38.71 10.42 41.49
CA LEU A 38 38.30 11.71 40.92
C LEU A 38 39.20 12.85 41.42
N THR A 39 40.51 12.72 41.23
CA THR A 39 41.41 13.87 41.42
C THR A 39 41.33 14.77 40.19
N ASP A 40 41.59 16.06 40.38
CA ASP A 40 41.56 17.02 39.27
C ASP A 40 42.59 16.64 38.18
N GLU A 41 43.76 16.11 38.60
CA GLU A 41 44.83 15.66 37.71
C GLU A 41 44.44 14.44 36.85
N THR A 42 43.85 13.40 37.45
CA THR A 42 43.40 12.22 36.70
C THR A 42 42.27 12.56 35.75
N ARG A 43 41.40 13.49 36.12
CA ARG A 43 40.29 13.97 35.30
C ARG A 43 40.78 14.75 34.07
N ILE A 44 41.69 15.70 34.27
CA ILE A 44 42.24 16.52 33.19
C ILE A 44 43.10 15.68 32.24
N SER A 45 43.94 14.78 32.77
CA SER A 45 44.72 13.86 31.94
C SER A 45 43.86 12.89 31.14
N THR A 46 42.78 12.36 31.73
CA THR A 46 41.81 11.54 31.00
C THR A 46 41.18 12.35 29.87
N ILE A 47 40.80 13.61 30.10
CA ILE A 47 40.26 14.46 29.03
C ILE A 47 41.25 14.61 27.88
N GLY A 48 42.53 14.86 28.17
CA GLY A 48 43.58 14.93 27.16
C GLY A 48 43.69 13.66 26.30
N ASN A 49 43.56 12.48 26.92
CA ASN A 49 43.63 11.19 26.19
C ASN A 49 42.47 10.96 25.21
N TRP A 50 41.35 11.66 25.38
CA TRP A 50 40.17 11.57 24.51
C TRP A 50 40.07 12.76 23.54
N LEU A 51 41.13 13.55 23.40
CA LEU A 51 41.26 14.54 22.35
C LEU A 51 41.83 13.87 21.10
N LYS A 52 41.32 14.25 19.93
CA LYS A 52 41.78 13.69 18.66
C LYS A 52 43.19 14.18 18.34
N THR A 53 44.04 13.31 17.80
CA THR A 53 45.39 13.68 17.36
C THR A 53 45.36 14.76 16.27
N ASP A 54 46.30 15.71 16.32
CA ASP A 54 46.44 16.84 15.39
C ASP A 54 45.17 17.70 15.30
N SER A 55 44.47 17.86 16.43
CA SER A 55 43.22 18.62 16.49
C SER A 55 43.36 19.96 17.23
N PRO A 56 42.54 20.98 16.89
CA PRO A 56 42.50 22.24 17.63
C PRO A 56 42.27 22.08 19.14
N ALA A 57 41.59 21.02 19.56
CA ALA A 57 41.40 20.70 20.97
C ALA A 57 42.68 20.18 21.63
N GLU A 58 43.43 19.31 20.96
CA GLU A 58 44.72 18.83 21.43
C GLU A 58 45.77 19.94 21.44
N ASP A 59 45.83 20.77 20.40
CA ASP A 59 46.70 21.94 20.33
C ASP A 59 46.45 22.86 21.53
N TRP A 60 45.18 23.21 21.78
CA TRP A 60 44.78 24.01 22.93
C TRP A 60 45.13 23.33 24.26
N TYR A 61 44.92 22.01 24.36
CA TYR A 61 45.30 21.28 25.56
C TYR A 61 46.81 21.34 25.81
N ASN A 62 47.63 21.36 24.76
CA ASN A 62 49.09 21.43 24.86
C ASN A 62 49.64 22.85 25.07
N GLU A 63 48.83 23.90 24.91
CA GLU A 63 49.22 25.29 25.20
C GLU A 63 49.60 25.47 26.68
N ALA A 64 50.69 26.22 26.93
CA ALA A 64 51.14 26.54 28.30
C ALA A 64 50.16 27.43 29.07
N ALA A 65 49.25 28.12 28.37
CA ALA A 65 48.22 28.97 28.95
C ALA A 65 47.02 28.17 29.50
N THR A 66 46.92 26.87 29.20
CA THR A 66 45.77 26.05 29.59
C THR A 66 45.85 25.67 31.07
N PRO A 67 44.84 26.00 31.90
CA PRO A 67 44.87 25.73 33.34
C PRO A 67 44.64 24.25 33.61
N LYS A 68 45.70 23.51 33.97
CA LYS A 68 45.66 22.06 34.25
C LYS A 68 45.71 21.70 35.74
N SER A 69 45.75 22.69 36.63
CA SER A 69 45.91 22.51 38.08
C SER A 69 44.58 22.17 38.77
N LYS A 70 43.48 22.80 38.36
CA LYS A 70 42.15 22.57 38.93
C LYS A 70 41.13 22.31 37.84
N TYR A 71 40.25 21.35 38.08
CA TYR A 71 39.24 20.96 37.10
C TYR A 71 38.24 22.08 36.80
N THR A 72 37.88 22.88 37.81
CA THR A 72 36.92 23.99 37.64
C THR A 72 37.48 25.12 36.75
N GLU A 73 38.77 25.42 36.88
CA GLU A 73 39.48 26.38 36.05
C GLU A 73 39.63 25.84 34.61
N PHE A 74 40.00 24.56 34.48
CA PHE A 74 40.03 23.85 33.20
C PHE A 74 38.67 23.85 32.48
N GLU A 75 37.59 23.48 33.19
CA GLU A 75 36.24 23.43 32.64
C GLU A 75 35.76 24.81 32.16
N THR A 76 36.11 25.86 32.90
CA THR A 76 35.76 27.24 32.53
C THR A 76 36.52 27.67 31.27
N ALA A 77 37.83 27.43 31.22
CA ALA A 77 38.66 27.73 30.05
C ALA A 77 38.25 26.91 28.81
N PHE A 78 37.90 25.63 29.01
CA PHE A 78 37.42 24.75 27.95
C PHE A 78 36.10 25.24 27.35
N LYS A 79 35.12 25.63 28.19
CA LYS A 79 33.83 26.20 27.73
C LYS A 79 33.99 27.55 27.04
N LEU A 80 35.01 28.33 27.43
CA LEU A 80 35.33 29.61 26.79
C LEU A 80 35.93 29.39 25.40
N ARG A 81 36.84 28.42 25.26
CA ARG A 81 37.50 28.08 24.00
C ARG A 81 36.58 27.35 23.02
N PHE A 82 35.79 26.43 23.53
CA PHE A 82 34.83 25.61 22.77
C PHE A 82 33.41 25.90 23.26
N PRO A 83 32.78 26.99 22.79
CA PRO A 83 31.41 27.30 23.15
C PRO A 83 30.46 26.25 22.56
N ASN A 84 29.44 25.88 23.32
CA ASN A 84 28.36 25.07 22.78
C ASN A 84 27.64 25.84 21.68
N VAL A 85 27.37 25.18 20.57
CA VAL A 85 26.45 25.72 19.57
C VAL A 85 25.06 25.70 20.21
N GLU A 86 24.45 26.87 20.39
CA GLU A 86 23.09 26.95 20.89
C GLU A 86 22.18 26.15 19.94
N LYS A 87 21.51 25.13 20.46
CA LYS A 87 20.45 24.46 19.71
C LYS A 87 19.44 25.54 19.32
N ALA A 88 19.17 25.66 18.02
CA ALA A 88 18.16 26.58 17.51
C ALA A 88 16.88 26.40 18.34
N LYS A 89 16.59 27.40 19.18
CA LYS A 89 15.32 27.48 19.90
C LYS A 89 14.31 27.83 18.83
N LYS A 90 13.47 26.86 18.46
CA LYS A 90 12.33 27.13 17.58
C LYS A 90 11.60 28.35 18.13
N THR A 91 11.41 29.34 17.27
CA THR A 91 10.72 30.58 17.68
C THR A 91 9.29 30.24 18.07
N GLN A 92 8.64 31.10 18.87
CA GLN A 92 7.24 30.90 19.26
C GLN A 92 6.35 30.67 18.04
N THR A 93 6.55 31.44 16.97
CA THR A 93 5.80 31.33 15.71
C THR A 93 6.04 30.00 14.99
N GLU A 94 7.26 29.45 15.04
CA GLU A 94 7.56 28.12 14.47
C GLU A 94 6.89 27.01 15.27
N LEU A 95 6.86 27.13 16.60
CA LEU A 95 6.17 26.18 17.47
C LEU A 95 4.66 26.24 17.29
N GLU A 96 4.07 27.43 17.14
CA GLU A 96 2.65 27.61 16.82
C GLU A 96 2.31 27.00 15.45
N ARG A 97 3.17 27.17 14.45
CA ARG A 97 2.99 26.54 13.13
C ARG A 97 3.08 25.01 13.20
N GLU A 98 4.06 24.48 13.92
CA GLU A 98 4.22 23.05 14.13
C GLU A 98 3.00 22.46 14.85
N LEU A 99 2.55 23.14 15.90
CA LEU A 99 1.38 22.76 16.66
C LEU A 99 0.11 22.82 15.80
N ALA A 100 -0.07 23.85 14.97
CA ALA A 100 -1.16 23.95 14.01
C ALA A 100 -1.09 22.91 12.89
N GLY A 101 0.08 22.30 12.63
CA GLY A 101 0.30 21.23 11.65
C GLY A 101 0.20 19.80 12.21
N MET A 102 0.06 19.64 13.53
CA MET A 102 -0.06 18.33 14.16
C MET A 102 -1.37 17.64 13.76
N ARG A 103 -1.27 16.43 13.20
CA ARG A 103 -2.43 15.61 12.78
C ARG A 103 -2.31 14.20 13.33
N ILE A 104 -3.45 13.60 13.61
CA ILE A 104 -3.56 12.16 13.91
C ILE A 104 -4.53 11.54 12.90
N LYS A 105 -4.11 10.43 12.28
CA LYS A 105 -4.96 9.70 11.34
C LYS A 105 -6.04 8.96 12.09
N THR A 106 -7.25 8.92 11.52
CA THR A 106 -8.38 8.11 12.00
C THR A 106 -7.98 6.64 12.19
N GLU A 107 -7.18 6.09 11.29
CA GLU A 107 -6.77 4.68 11.29
C GLU A 107 -5.82 4.30 12.45
N ASP A 108 -5.11 5.28 12.99
CA ASP A 108 -4.12 5.10 14.04
C ASP A 108 -4.72 5.32 15.43
N LEU A 109 -5.96 5.82 15.51
CA LEU A 109 -6.67 6.00 16.76
C LEU A 109 -6.91 4.67 17.49
N GLY A 110 -6.68 4.68 18.81
CA GLY A 110 -6.90 3.54 19.69
C GLY A 110 -5.83 2.44 19.59
N ARG A 111 -4.76 2.65 18.81
CA ARG A 111 -3.56 1.79 18.84
C ARG A 111 -2.69 2.14 20.04
N THR A 112 -1.88 1.19 20.49
CA THR A 112 -0.85 1.39 21.51
C THR A 112 0.52 1.55 20.85
N GLU A 113 1.27 2.56 21.27
CA GLU A 113 2.63 2.82 20.83
C GLU A 113 3.53 3.06 22.05
N LYS A 114 4.81 2.72 21.93
CA LYS A 114 5.79 2.98 22.99
C LYS A 114 6.11 4.47 23.05
N TYR A 115 5.72 5.11 24.16
CA TYR A 115 6.04 6.49 24.44
C TYR A 115 6.65 6.61 25.84
N LYS A 116 7.84 7.22 25.94
CA LYS A 116 8.64 7.31 27.19
C LYS A 116 8.86 5.95 27.87
N GLY A 117 9.00 4.88 27.08
CA GLY A 117 9.23 3.51 27.58
C GLY A 117 7.98 2.76 28.04
N GLN A 118 6.78 3.35 27.91
CA GLN A 118 5.51 2.73 28.27
C GLN A 118 4.61 2.58 27.04
N ASP A 119 3.77 1.54 27.02
CA ASP A 119 2.77 1.34 25.98
C ASP A 119 1.56 2.24 26.27
N VAL A 120 1.41 3.31 25.48
CA VAL A 120 0.38 4.33 25.65
C VAL A 120 -0.45 4.42 24.37
N TYR A 121 -1.74 4.77 24.49
CA TYR A 121 -2.58 4.93 23.31
C TYR A 121 -2.17 6.13 22.45
N THR A 122 -2.25 5.99 21.14
CA THR A 122 -1.85 7.02 20.14
C THR A 122 -2.52 8.37 20.35
N HIS A 123 -3.81 8.40 20.68
CA HIS A 123 -4.55 9.64 20.97
C HIS A 123 -4.07 10.32 22.27
N VAL A 124 -3.67 9.54 23.27
CA VAL A 124 -3.06 10.05 24.51
C VAL A 124 -1.66 10.60 24.24
N ILE A 125 -0.84 9.89 23.45
CA ILE A 125 0.49 10.34 23.02
C ILE A 125 0.38 11.65 22.24
N PHE A 126 -0.60 11.74 21.34
CA PHE A 126 -0.87 12.94 20.57
C PHE A 126 -1.24 14.14 21.47
N ALA A 127 -2.12 13.92 22.46
CA ALA A 127 -2.47 14.95 23.44
C ALA A 127 -1.27 15.41 24.29
N GLU A 128 -0.38 14.50 24.68
CA GLU A 128 0.87 14.86 25.37
C GLU A 128 1.79 15.70 24.49
N LYS A 129 1.97 15.32 23.22
CA LYS A 129 2.81 16.06 22.27
C LYS A 129 2.29 17.49 22.04
N ILE A 130 0.98 17.66 21.90
CA ILE A 130 0.36 18.99 21.79
C ILE A 130 0.65 19.83 23.04
N LEU A 131 0.44 19.25 24.22
CA LEU A 131 0.64 19.97 25.48
C LEU A 131 2.12 20.36 25.68
N ASP A 132 3.06 19.48 25.32
CA ASP A 132 4.49 19.77 25.40
C ASP A 132 4.92 20.87 24.41
N LEU A 133 4.32 20.94 23.22
CA LEU A 133 4.55 22.03 22.27
C LEU A 133 3.93 23.35 22.75
N ALA A 134 2.71 23.31 23.29
CA ALA A 134 2.04 24.49 23.85
C ALA A 134 2.83 25.09 25.03
N LYS A 135 3.42 24.24 25.88
CA LYS A 135 4.34 24.64 26.96
C LYS A 135 5.61 25.30 26.42
N GLN A 136 6.23 24.72 25.39
CA GLN A 136 7.42 25.28 24.76
C GLN A 136 7.14 26.65 24.11
N ALA A 137 5.96 26.82 23.53
CA ALA A 137 5.49 28.08 22.96
C ALA A 137 4.99 29.09 24.02
N LYS A 138 4.89 28.70 25.30
CA LYS A 138 4.33 29.50 26.40
C LYS A 138 2.88 29.96 26.18
N ILE A 139 2.11 29.20 25.43
CA ILE A 139 0.69 29.49 25.11
C ILE A 139 -0.27 28.64 25.92
N GLU A 140 0.22 27.83 26.87
CA GLU A 140 -0.55 26.78 27.56
C GLU A 140 -1.86 27.25 28.21
N THR A 141 -1.91 28.50 28.67
CA THR A 141 -3.07 29.13 29.33
C THR A 141 -4.00 29.87 28.37
N THR A 142 -3.63 29.95 27.08
CA THR A 142 -4.40 30.66 26.05
C THR A 142 -5.24 29.69 25.23
N ALA A 143 -6.36 30.18 24.70
CA ALA A 143 -7.18 29.44 23.74
C ALA A 143 -6.67 29.57 22.28
N SER A 144 -5.62 30.36 22.07
CA SER A 144 -5.08 30.71 20.75
C SER A 144 -4.63 29.45 20.00
N GLY A 145 -5.17 29.27 18.79
CA GLY A 145 -4.80 28.17 17.89
C GLY A 145 -5.46 26.82 18.18
N ILE A 146 -6.26 26.69 19.25
CA ILE A 146 -6.94 25.42 19.57
C ILE A 146 -7.91 25.02 18.46
N PHE A 147 -8.64 25.98 17.90
CA PHE A 147 -9.59 25.74 16.81
C PHE A 147 -8.90 25.12 15.57
N ASN A 148 -7.73 25.62 15.18
CA ASN A 148 -6.96 25.07 14.04
C ASN A 148 -6.62 23.59 14.24
N VAL A 149 -6.18 23.21 15.45
CA VAL A 149 -5.84 21.82 15.75
C VAL A 149 -7.10 20.96 15.87
N ARG A 150 -8.17 21.51 16.45
CA ARG A 150 -9.45 20.82 16.62
C ARG A 150 -10.13 20.50 15.29
N ASP A 151 -10.15 21.44 14.35
CA ASP A 151 -10.82 21.27 13.05
C ASP A 151 -10.22 20.11 12.24
N GLU A 152 -8.95 19.86 12.51
CA GLU A 152 -8.11 18.87 11.86
C GLU A 152 -8.02 17.55 12.62
N LEU A 153 -8.70 17.45 13.77
CA LEU A 153 -8.89 16.18 14.44
C LEU A 153 -9.84 15.28 13.63
N PRO A 154 -9.62 13.97 13.68
CA PRO A 154 -10.61 12.99 13.28
C PRO A 154 -12.00 13.27 13.84
N GLU A 155 -13.04 13.10 13.01
CA GLU A 155 -14.43 13.32 13.40
C GLU A 155 -14.82 12.56 14.68
N VAL A 156 -14.27 11.34 14.85
CA VAL A 156 -14.45 10.48 16.04
C VAL A 156 -14.01 11.14 17.34
N LEU A 157 -12.96 11.97 17.31
CA LEU A 157 -12.52 12.73 18.48
C LEU A 157 -13.28 14.05 18.57
N ARG A 158 -13.50 14.73 17.43
CA ARG A 158 -14.18 16.03 17.36
C ARG A 158 -15.61 15.99 17.90
N GLU A 159 -16.32 14.88 17.73
CA GLU A 159 -17.69 14.68 18.25
C GLU A 159 -17.77 14.78 19.78
N LYS A 160 -16.72 14.36 20.49
CA LYS A 160 -16.67 14.37 21.96
C LYS A 160 -15.96 15.57 22.55
N ILE A 161 -15.32 16.39 21.72
CA ILE A 161 -14.54 17.55 22.15
C ILE A 161 -15.32 18.82 21.79
N SER A 162 -15.67 19.61 22.82
CA SER A 162 -16.41 20.86 22.63
C SER A 162 -15.70 21.82 21.68
N GLU A 163 -16.49 22.63 20.98
CA GLU A 163 -16.03 23.67 20.05
C GLU A 163 -15.19 24.74 20.71
N THR A 164 -15.53 25.08 21.95
CA THR A 164 -14.79 26.05 22.76
C THR A 164 -14.04 25.34 23.86
N GLN A 165 -12.75 25.63 23.98
CA GLN A 165 -11.86 25.17 25.04
C GLN A 165 -11.15 26.39 25.61
N ALA A 166 -11.03 26.44 26.94
CA ALA A 166 -10.44 27.60 27.63
C ALA A 166 -8.92 27.66 27.45
N ASP A 167 -8.26 26.51 27.50
CA ASP A 167 -6.81 26.39 27.48
C ASP A 167 -6.34 25.08 26.83
N TRP A 168 -5.06 25.03 26.47
CA TRP A 168 -4.45 23.84 25.86
C TRP A 168 -4.46 22.63 26.81
N LYS A 169 -4.48 22.88 28.13
CA LYS A 169 -4.52 21.85 29.17
C LYS A 169 -5.87 21.14 29.21
N THR A 170 -6.97 21.88 29.17
CA THR A 170 -8.33 21.32 29.14
C THR A 170 -8.57 20.61 27.82
N PHE A 171 -8.11 21.17 26.70
CA PHE A 171 -8.18 20.51 25.40
C PHE A 171 -7.41 19.18 25.37
N ALA A 172 -6.16 19.14 25.83
CA ALA A 172 -5.37 17.91 25.88
C ALA A 172 -6.02 16.87 26.83
N THR A 173 -6.54 17.30 27.97
CA THR A 173 -7.28 16.42 28.90
C THR A 173 -8.54 15.86 28.25
N ALA A 174 -9.29 16.67 27.51
CA ALA A 174 -10.48 16.24 26.79
C ALA A 174 -10.15 15.15 25.76
N ILE A 175 -9.05 15.30 25.00
CA ILE A 175 -8.59 14.27 24.05
C ILE A 175 -8.23 12.96 24.78
N LYS A 176 -7.53 13.05 25.92
CA LYS A 176 -7.12 11.87 26.70
C LYS A 176 -8.31 11.11 27.30
N ASN A 177 -9.36 11.83 27.67
CA ASN A 177 -10.53 11.27 28.36
C ASN A 177 -11.62 10.76 27.41
N VAL A 178 -11.42 10.81 26.08
CA VAL A 178 -12.39 10.24 25.13
C VAL A 178 -12.47 8.72 25.33
N ASP A 179 -13.69 8.20 25.49
CA ASP A 179 -13.91 6.77 25.72
C ASP A 179 -13.30 5.89 24.63
N LEU A 180 -12.52 4.90 25.06
CA LEU A 180 -11.90 3.91 24.17
C LEU A 180 -12.92 3.15 23.31
N SER A 181 -14.11 2.86 23.85
CA SER A 181 -15.20 2.21 23.11
C SER A 181 -15.71 3.11 21.99
N HIS A 182 -15.83 4.41 22.24
CA HIS A 182 -16.21 5.40 21.21
C HIS A 182 -15.17 5.48 20.11
N ILE A 183 -13.89 5.51 20.49
CA ILE A 183 -12.78 5.55 19.54
C ILE A 183 -12.78 4.30 18.66
N LYS A 184 -12.85 3.10 19.27
CA LYS A 184 -12.86 1.83 18.52
C LYS A 184 -14.07 1.73 17.58
N GLU A 185 -15.25 2.15 18.04
CA GLU A 185 -16.47 2.16 17.25
C GLU A 185 -16.38 3.14 16.08
N GLY A 186 -15.90 4.37 16.32
CA GLY A 186 -15.71 5.37 15.28
C GLY A 186 -14.68 4.94 14.23
N VAL A 187 -13.58 4.30 14.65
CA VAL A 187 -12.57 3.73 13.72
C VAL A 187 -13.15 2.60 12.88
N ARG A 188 -14.02 1.75 13.48
CA ARG A 188 -14.73 0.70 12.74
C ARG A 188 -15.65 1.28 11.68
N LYS A 189 -16.50 2.25 12.04
CA LYS A 189 -17.40 2.95 11.11
C LYS A 189 -16.63 3.68 10.01
N TYR A 190 -15.49 4.28 10.34
CA TYR A 190 -14.63 4.92 9.34
C TYR A 190 -14.09 3.90 8.33
N LYS A 191 -13.60 2.74 8.79
CA LYS A 191 -13.11 1.68 7.89
C LYS A 191 -14.21 1.11 7.01
N GLU A 192 -15.42 0.96 7.55
CA GLU A 192 -16.60 0.51 6.79
C GLU A 192 -16.98 1.52 5.71
N ARG A 193 -17.13 2.80 6.08
CA ARG A 193 -17.42 3.88 5.12
C ARG A 193 -16.32 4.01 4.06
N ALA A 194 -15.05 3.86 4.44
CA ALA A 194 -13.93 3.85 3.50
C ALA A 194 -14.05 2.67 2.51
N ALA A 195 -14.36 1.47 3.00
CA ALA A 195 -14.57 0.30 2.15
C ALA A 195 -15.79 0.45 1.22
N GLU A 196 -16.89 1.04 1.71
CA GLU A 196 -18.06 1.36 0.89
C GLU A 196 -17.75 2.40 -0.17
N SER A 197 -17.03 3.47 0.19
CA SER A 197 -16.61 4.51 -0.77
C SER A 197 -15.72 3.93 -1.87
N LEU A 198 -14.85 2.97 -1.55
CA LEU A 198 -14.01 2.28 -2.52
C LEU A 198 -14.85 1.38 -3.44
N LYS A 199 -15.83 0.65 -2.90
CA LYS A 199 -16.78 -0.14 -3.70
C LYS A 199 -17.59 0.76 -4.64
N PHE A 200 -18.06 1.91 -4.15
CA PHE A 200 -18.82 2.88 -4.94
C PHE A 200 -17.96 3.51 -6.04
N GLN A 201 -16.73 3.91 -5.73
CA GLN A 201 -15.77 4.38 -6.73
C GLN A 201 -15.50 3.33 -7.80
N MET A 202 -15.33 2.06 -7.41
CA MET A 202 -15.12 0.97 -8.36
C MET A 202 -16.36 0.74 -9.25
N GLN A 203 -17.58 0.85 -8.69
CA GLN A 203 -18.81 0.80 -9.48
C GLN A 203 -18.93 1.98 -10.45
N LEU A 204 -18.56 3.20 -10.03
CA LEU A 204 -18.51 4.38 -10.90
C LEU A 204 -17.49 4.21 -12.03
N ASP A 205 -16.30 3.66 -11.75
CA ASP A 205 -15.30 3.39 -12.79
C ASP A 205 -15.82 2.38 -13.83
N ILE A 206 -16.48 1.31 -13.37
CA ILE A 206 -17.11 0.33 -14.26
C ILE A 206 -18.22 0.97 -15.11
N LEU A 207 -19.07 1.80 -14.52
CA LEU A 207 -20.13 2.53 -15.23
C LEU A 207 -19.54 3.50 -16.25
N ASN A 208 -18.52 4.28 -15.87
CA ASN A 208 -17.84 5.21 -16.75
C ASN A 208 -17.16 4.50 -17.93
N ARG A 209 -16.55 3.33 -17.71
CA ARG A 209 -16.00 2.51 -18.81
C ARG A 209 -17.10 2.02 -19.76
N ARG A 210 -18.27 1.65 -19.23
CA ARG A 210 -19.43 1.23 -20.06
C ARG A 210 -20.08 2.39 -20.82
N THR A 211 -20.14 3.59 -20.25
CA THR A 211 -20.67 4.77 -20.97
C THR A 211 -19.69 5.28 -22.01
N THR A 212 -18.38 5.21 -21.76
CA THR A 212 -17.34 5.62 -22.72
C THR A 212 -17.28 4.70 -23.94
N THR A 213 -17.60 3.41 -23.81
CA THR A 213 -17.75 2.52 -24.98
C THR A 213 -19.08 2.71 -25.72
N ASN A 214 -20.14 3.16 -25.02
CA ASN A 214 -21.48 3.30 -25.61
C ASN A 214 -21.76 4.67 -26.27
N THR A 215 -20.88 5.66 -26.15
CA THR A 215 -20.94 6.88 -26.98
C THR A 215 -20.60 6.61 -28.46
N GLN A 216 -20.07 5.43 -28.79
CA GLN A 216 -19.95 4.97 -30.18
C GLN A 216 -21.23 4.29 -30.71
N ALA A 217 -22.14 3.85 -29.84
CA ALA A 217 -23.36 3.14 -30.20
C ALA A 217 -24.62 3.80 -29.58
N SER A 218 -24.72 5.14 -29.66
CA SER A 218 -26.01 5.79 -29.46
C SER A 218 -26.92 5.43 -30.65
N PRO A 219 -28.12 4.85 -30.45
CA PRO A 219 -29.07 4.57 -31.53
C PRO A 219 -29.49 5.84 -32.29
N THR A 220 -29.36 6.99 -31.62
CA THR A 220 -29.60 8.32 -32.16
C THR A 220 -28.34 8.98 -32.72
N LYS A 221 -27.17 8.34 -32.73
CA LYS A 221 -25.94 8.89 -33.33
C LYS A 221 -26.15 9.18 -34.81
N ALA A 222 -26.67 8.21 -35.56
CA ALA A 222 -26.98 8.36 -36.98
C ALA A 222 -28.02 9.48 -37.21
N ILE A 223 -29.04 9.57 -36.35
CA ILE A 223 -30.08 10.61 -36.43
C ILE A 223 -29.53 11.99 -36.07
N ARG A 224 -28.64 12.08 -35.07
CA ARG A 224 -27.99 13.33 -34.64
C ARG A 224 -26.98 13.81 -35.68
N GLU A 225 -26.20 12.90 -36.28
CA GLU A 225 -25.28 13.19 -37.39
C GLU A 225 -26.04 13.56 -38.67
N GLN A 226 -27.24 13.00 -38.90
CA GLN A 226 -28.12 13.41 -39.99
C GLN A 226 -28.76 14.78 -39.73
N MET A 227 -29.18 15.08 -38.50
CA MET A 227 -29.75 16.38 -38.15
C MET A 227 -28.71 17.51 -38.11
N THR A 228 -27.44 17.23 -37.80
CA THR A 228 -26.36 18.23 -37.93
C THR A 228 -25.97 18.46 -39.39
N ARG A 229 -26.27 17.52 -40.29
CA ARG A 229 -26.08 17.65 -41.75
C ARG A 229 -27.27 18.25 -42.50
N THR A 230 -28.45 18.31 -41.90
CA THR A 230 -29.59 19.03 -42.47
C THR A 230 -29.46 20.52 -42.19
N THR A 231 -28.60 21.19 -42.96
CA THR A 231 -28.63 22.65 -43.08
C THR A 231 -29.79 23.03 -43.98
N ILE A 232 -30.80 23.70 -43.43
CA ILE A 232 -31.92 24.26 -44.19
C ILE A 232 -31.43 25.56 -44.86
N SER A 233 -31.39 25.52 -46.20
CA SER A 233 -31.44 26.63 -47.18
C SER A 233 -30.34 27.70 -47.21
N GLN A 234 -29.51 27.71 -48.25
CA GLN A 234 -29.30 28.83 -49.21
C GLN A 234 -28.38 28.44 -50.40
N PRO A 235 -28.44 29.15 -51.56
CA PRO A 235 -28.17 28.61 -52.91
C PRO A 235 -26.71 28.77 -53.42
N PRO A 236 -26.35 28.25 -54.62
CA PRO A 236 -24.99 27.82 -54.94
C PRO A 236 -24.15 28.87 -55.70
N ALA A 237 -22.82 28.75 -55.59
CA ALA A 237 -21.85 29.35 -56.50
C ALA A 237 -20.71 28.36 -56.82
N PRO A 238 -20.04 28.45 -57.99
CA PRO A 238 -19.35 27.31 -58.61
C PRO A 238 -17.81 27.44 -58.67
N HIS A 239 -17.16 26.31 -59.02
CA HIS A 239 -15.76 26.10 -59.47
C HIS A 239 -14.68 26.04 -58.36
N ALA A 240 -13.59 25.26 -58.42
CA ALA A 240 -13.07 24.24 -59.35
C ALA A 240 -11.93 23.43 -58.70
N ASN A 241 -11.57 22.32 -59.37
CA ASN A 241 -10.27 21.63 -59.41
C ASN A 241 -9.79 20.72 -58.26
N VAL A 242 -10.07 19.43 -58.46
CA VAL A 242 -9.10 18.34 -58.70
C VAL A 242 -7.73 18.47 -58.02
N SER A 243 -7.46 17.56 -57.07
CA SER A 243 -6.18 16.83 -57.00
C SER A 243 -6.35 15.56 -56.16
N ASN A 244 -6.13 14.42 -56.81
CA ASN A 244 -6.11 13.08 -56.23
C ASN A 244 -4.90 12.88 -55.30
N PRO A 245 -5.06 12.19 -54.15
CA PRO A 245 -3.94 11.54 -53.48
C PRO A 245 -4.20 10.02 -53.45
N PHE A 246 -3.74 9.31 -54.49
CA PHE A 246 -3.58 7.86 -54.42
C PHE A 246 -2.28 7.43 -55.11
N THR A 247 -1.18 7.51 -54.37
CA THR A 247 0.04 6.72 -54.62
C THR A 247 0.82 6.59 -53.31
N GLY A 248 0.89 5.39 -52.73
CA GLY A 248 1.65 5.16 -51.49
C GLY A 248 1.39 3.82 -50.81
N ASN A 249 1.72 2.76 -51.51
CA ASN A 249 1.62 1.34 -51.16
C ASN A 249 2.27 0.95 -49.80
N ASN A 250 1.53 0.27 -48.91
CA ASN A 250 2.01 -0.96 -48.24
C ASN A 250 0.90 -1.72 -47.46
N GLY A 251 0.49 -2.84 -48.08
CA GLY A 251 0.02 -4.14 -47.57
C GLY A 251 -0.63 -4.31 -46.20
N GLY A 252 -1.83 -4.91 -46.18
CA GLY A 252 -2.36 -5.65 -45.03
C GLY A 252 -3.88 -5.80 -45.01
N GLN A 253 -4.42 -6.63 -45.90
CA GLN A 253 -5.84 -6.83 -46.23
C GLN A 253 -6.81 -6.93 -45.03
N GLY A 254 -7.87 -6.13 -45.10
CA GLY A 254 -9.18 -6.49 -44.55
C GLY A 254 -10.09 -7.01 -45.68
N ASN A 255 -11.21 -7.64 -45.31
CA ASN A 255 -12.38 -7.56 -46.18
C ASN A 255 -13.66 -7.40 -45.35
N LEU A 256 -14.45 -6.43 -45.79
CA LEU A 256 -15.71 -5.94 -45.25
C LEU A 256 -16.84 -6.28 -46.25
N PHE A 257 -18.07 -6.38 -45.73
CA PHE A 257 -19.37 -6.32 -46.40
C PHE A 257 -19.85 -7.51 -47.25
N VAL A 258 -20.86 -8.23 -46.74
CA VAL A 258 -22.11 -8.52 -47.46
C VAL A 258 -23.28 -8.53 -46.47
N ALA A 259 -24.30 -7.72 -46.72
CA ALA A 259 -25.68 -7.90 -46.26
C ALA A 259 -26.57 -8.00 -47.50
N PRO A 260 -27.75 -8.64 -47.41
CA PRO A 260 -28.95 -7.82 -47.58
C PRO A 260 -30.10 -8.15 -46.62
N HIS A 261 -30.99 -7.17 -46.54
CA HIS A 261 -32.16 -6.97 -45.68
C HIS A 261 -33.30 -7.99 -45.81
N VAL A 262 -33.98 -8.33 -44.69
CA VAL A 262 -35.46 -8.40 -44.53
C VAL A 262 -35.82 -8.17 -43.03
N THR A 263 -36.85 -7.37 -42.75
CA THR A 263 -37.59 -7.21 -41.46
C THR A 263 -39.05 -7.70 -41.65
N PRO A 264 -39.95 -7.90 -40.65
CA PRO A 264 -39.85 -7.69 -39.19
C PRO A 264 -40.47 -8.83 -38.31
N ASN A 265 -40.37 -8.64 -36.98
CA ASN A 265 -41.19 -9.19 -35.89
C ASN A 265 -40.78 -10.49 -35.15
N ASN A 266 -40.58 -10.30 -33.84
CA ASN A 266 -40.68 -11.24 -32.72
C ASN A 266 -39.93 -12.57 -32.82
N ALA A 267 -38.67 -12.55 -32.38
CA ALA A 267 -38.02 -13.71 -31.78
C ALA A 267 -37.20 -13.29 -30.55
N PHE A 268 -37.89 -13.14 -29.42
CA PHE A 268 -37.27 -13.42 -28.12
C PHE A 268 -36.78 -14.88 -28.17
N ASN A 269 -35.53 -15.13 -27.80
CA ASN A 269 -34.77 -16.40 -27.89
C ASN A 269 -34.35 -16.84 -29.31
N SER A 270 -33.16 -16.39 -29.74
CA SER A 270 -32.06 -17.26 -30.24
C SER A 270 -31.07 -16.46 -31.10
N LEU A 271 -29.91 -16.09 -30.53
CA LEU A 271 -28.70 -15.89 -31.33
C LEU A 271 -27.50 -16.58 -30.67
N PRO A 272 -26.58 -17.11 -31.48
CA PRO A 272 -25.69 -18.18 -31.09
C PRO A 272 -24.57 -17.62 -30.24
N ASN A 273 -24.25 -18.40 -29.21
CA ASN A 273 -22.95 -18.42 -28.54
C ASN A 273 -21.85 -17.93 -29.49
N SER A 274 -21.31 -16.73 -29.25
CA SER A 274 -20.12 -16.26 -29.95
C SER A 274 -18.96 -17.12 -29.49
N SER A 275 -18.87 -18.31 -30.08
CA SER A 275 -17.85 -19.31 -29.84
C SER A 275 -16.54 -18.69 -30.28
N ARG A 276 -15.85 -18.05 -29.33
CA ARG A 276 -14.42 -17.79 -29.43
C ARG A 276 -13.78 -19.10 -29.89
N PRO A 277 -12.98 -19.11 -30.97
CA PRO A 277 -12.40 -20.35 -31.47
C PRO A 277 -11.73 -21.09 -30.31
N PRO A 278 -11.90 -22.42 -30.19
CA PRO A 278 -11.26 -23.20 -29.15
C PRO A 278 -9.78 -22.85 -29.10
N ARG A 279 -9.27 -22.50 -27.92
CA ARG A 279 -7.84 -22.26 -27.73
C ARG A 279 -7.12 -23.53 -28.19
N LEU A 280 -6.20 -23.41 -29.14
CA LEU A 280 -5.35 -24.51 -29.56
C LEU A 280 -4.69 -25.15 -28.31
N PRO A 281 -4.54 -26.48 -28.29
CA PRO A 281 -3.88 -27.14 -27.17
C PRO A 281 -2.50 -26.52 -26.95
N PRO A 282 -2.06 -26.31 -25.69
CA PRO A 282 -0.74 -25.76 -25.42
C PRO A 282 0.35 -26.62 -26.08
N THR A 283 1.22 -25.98 -26.85
CA THR A 283 2.37 -26.66 -27.48
C THR A 283 3.39 -27.09 -26.41
N GLU A 284 4.22 -28.09 -26.71
CA GLU A 284 5.28 -28.49 -25.77
C GLU A 284 6.29 -27.36 -25.51
N ASP A 285 6.57 -26.52 -26.51
CA ASP A 285 7.41 -25.33 -26.36
C ASP A 285 6.82 -24.32 -25.37
N GLU A 286 5.49 -24.13 -25.39
CA GLU A 286 4.80 -23.27 -24.43
C GLU A 286 4.85 -23.82 -23.01
N LYS A 287 4.73 -25.14 -22.85
CA LYS A 287 4.88 -25.79 -21.55
C LYS A 287 6.31 -25.69 -21.05
N ALA A 288 7.31 -25.86 -21.92
CA ALA A 288 8.72 -25.74 -21.59
C ALA A 288 9.08 -24.30 -21.17
N ALA A 289 8.64 -23.30 -21.94
CA ALA A 289 8.84 -21.88 -21.61
C ALA A 289 8.19 -21.52 -20.27
N LEU A 290 6.97 -22.00 -20.02
CA LEU A 290 6.29 -21.78 -18.76
C LEU A 290 7.05 -22.41 -17.58
N ARG A 291 7.49 -23.68 -17.71
CA ARG A 291 8.27 -24.35 -16.66
C ARG A 291 9.59 -23.63 -16.37
N ALA A 292 10.27 -23.12 -17.40
CA ALA A 292 11.46 -22.31 -17.22
C ALA A 292 11.17 -21.03 -16.42
N SER A 293 10.07 -20.34 -16.73
CA SER A 293 9.66 -19.13 -16.00
C SER A 293 9.26 -19.41 -14.54
N ILE A 294 8.66 -20.58 -14.25
CA ILE A 294 8.35 -21.02 -12.89
C ILE A 294 9.64 -21.31 -12.11
N ALA A 295 10.64 -21.93 -12.76
CA ALA A 295 11.92 -22.26 -12.13
C ALA A 295 12.73 -21.01 -11.71
N CYS A 296 12.54 -19.86 -12.38
CA CYS A 296 13.13 -18.59 -11.97
C CYS A 296 12.60 -18.09 -10.61
N TYR A 297 11.40 -18.50 -10.21
CA TYR A 297 10.73 -18.04 -8.99
C TYR A 297 10.21 -19.24 -8.17
N PRO A 298 11.11 -20.03 -7.54
CA PRO A 298 10.71 -21.19 -6.76
C PRO A 298 9.84 -20.77 -5.57
N ILE A 299 8.74 -21.51 -5.35
CA ILE A 299 7.83 -21.27 -4.22
C ILE A 299 8.58 -21.45 -2.90
N GLN A 300 8.42 -20.49 -2.00
CA GLN A 300 9.12 -20.49 -0.72
C GLN A 300 8.27 -21.15 0.37
N PRO A 301 8.90 -21.82 1.36
CA PRO A 301 8.18 -22.36 2.50
C PRO A 301 7.59 -21.22 3.35
N PRO A 302 6.50 -21.46 4.11
CA PRO A 302 5.87 -20.46 4.98
C PRO A 302 6.67 -20.22 6.27
N THR A 303 7.98 -20.01 6.16
CA THR A 303 8.89 -19.65 7.26
C THR A 303 9.26 -18.16 7.19
N PRO A 304 9.72 -17.53 8.29
CA PRO A 304 10.17 -16.14 8.25
C PRO A 304 11.24 -15.88 7.18
N GLN A 305 12.15 -16.83 6.97
CA GLN A 305 13.18 -16.77 5.94
C GLN A 305 12.57 -16.87 4.53
N GLY A 306 11.63 -17.81 4.31
CA GLY A 306 10.94 -17.93 3.02
C GLY A 306 10.12 -16.69 2.66
N ILE A 307 9.50 -16.04 3.64
CA ILE A 307 8.79 -14.76 3.45
C ILE A 307 9.76 -13.64 3.07
N ALA A 308 10.97 -13.60 3.65
CA ALA A 308 12.00 -12.63 3.27
C ALA A 308 12.49 -12.85 1.83
N THR A 309 12.75 -14.11 1.44
CA THR A 309 13.15 -14.46 0.07
C THR A 309 12.08 -14.11 -0.95
N TYR A 310 10.81 -14.40 -0.65
CA TYR A 310 9.68 -14.01 -1.50
C TYR A 310 9.60 -12.49 -1.72
N ARG A 311 9.83 -11.69 -0.67
CA ARG A 311 9.86 -10.23 -0.78
C ARG A 311 11.00 -9.72 -1.66
N GLU A 312 12.14 -10.41 -1.67
CA GLU A 312 13.26 -10.11 -2.59
C GLU A 312 12.91 -10.50 -4.03
N GLN A 313 12.33 -11.68 -4.25
CA GLN A 313 11.86 -12.12 -5.57
C GLN A 313 10.85 -11.14 -6.17
N MET A 314 9.92 -10.64 -5.36
CA MET A 314 8.95 -9.61 -5.76
C MET A 314 9.62 -8.29 -6.16
N ARG A 315 10.67 -7.87 -5.45
CA ARG A 315 11.46 -6.66 -5.80
C ARG A 315 12.22 -6.84 -7.10
N SER A 316 12.89 -7.99 -7.27
CA SER A 316 13.63 -8.34 -8.48
C SER A 316 12.72 -8.39 -9.71
N TRP A 317 11.57 -9.08 -9.60
CA TRP A 317 10.58 -9.13 -10.69
C TRP A 317 10.04 -7.74 -11.03
N LYS A 318 9.76 -6.90 -10.01
CA LYS A 318 9.30 -5.52 -10.24
C LYS A 318 10.34 -4.69 -11.00
N GLN A 319 11.62 -4.87 -10.70
CA GLN A 319 12.71 -4.16 -11.34
C GLN A 319 12.87 -4.55 -12.82
N SER A 320 12.71 -5.84 -13.15
CA SER A 320 12.83 -6.33 -14.53
C SER A 320 11.58 -6.15 -15.38
N ASN A 321 10.39 -6.22 -14.78
CA ASN A 321 9.12 -6.30 -15.51
C ASN A 321 8.21 -5.08 -15.31
N GLY A 322 8.48 -4.20 -14.34
CA GLY A 322 7.70 -2.97 -14.12
C GLY A 322 6.23 -3.24 -13.77
N ASP A 323 5.31 -2.57 -14.46
CA ASP A 323 3.85 -2.75 -14.30
C ASP A 323 3.24 -3.72 -15.33
N ASN A 324 4.09 -4.42 -16.10
CA ASN A 324 3.61 -5.35 -17.12
C ASN A 324 2.90 -6.55 -16.51
N ALA A 325 1.89 -7.08 -17.20
CA ALA A 325 1.23 -8.31 -16.78
C ALA A 325 2.17 -9.52 -16.88
N PRO A 326 2.11 -10.49 -15.95
CA PRO A 326 2.88 -11.71 -16.05
C PRO A 326 2.45 -12.53 -17.27
N SER A 327 3.42 -13.20 -17.88
CA SER A 327 3.26 -14.04 -19.05
C SER A 327 3.91 -15.40 -18.81
N LYS A 328 3.70 -16.33 -19.74
CA LYS A 328 4.37 -17.64 -19.75
C LYS A 328 5.90 -17.57 -19.86
N TYR A 329 6.47 -16.42 -20.22
CA TYR A 329 7.92 -16.23 -20.35
C TYR A 329 8.51 -15.49 -19.15
N THR A 330 7.76 -14.56 -18.57
CA THR A 330 8.26 -13.68 -17.51
C THR A 330 8.08 -14.28 -16.12
N GLY A 331 7.17 -15.24 -15.94
CA GLY A 331 6.89 -15.80 -14.63
C GLY A 331 6.23 -14.80 -13.67
N PHE A 332 5.99 -15.22 -12.44
CA PHE A 332 5.64 -14.35 -11.31
C PHE A 332 5.97 -15.04 -9.97
N PRO A 333 6.55 -14.34 -8.98
CA PRO A 333 6.76 -14.89 -7.64
C PRO A 333 5.45 -15.20 -6.92
N LEU A 334 5.30 -16.43 -6.41
CA LEU A 334 4.08 -16.88 -5.72
C LEU A 334 4.19 -16.76 -4.21
N ARG A 335 3.06 -16.51 -3.54
CA ARG A 335 3.01 -16.36 -2.09
C ARG A 335 3.48 -17.65 -1.38
N PRO A 336 4.31 -17.54 -0.32
CA PRO A 336 4.71 -18.68 0.48
C PRO A 336 3.53 -19.43 1.09
N GLY A 337 3.59 -20.77 1.08
CA GLY A 337 2.54 -21.63 1.63
C GLY A 337 1.32 -21.85 0.72
N GLY A 338 1.37 -21.38 -0.53
CA GLY A 338 0.44 -21.78 -1.57
C GLY A 338 0.76 -23.16 -2.16
N ALA A 339 -0.15 -23.66 -3.00
CA ALA A 339 0.09 -24.84 -3.82
C ALA A 339 0.98 -24.51 -5.02
N GLU A 340 1.58 -25.56 -5.61
CA GLU A 340 2.39 -25.39 -6.82
C GLU A 340 1.53 -24.91 -8.01
N PRO A 341 2.07 -24.02 -8.86
CA PRO A 341 1.32 -23.50 -10.00
C PRO A 341 0.93 -24.60 -10.99
N GLY A 342 -0.34 -24.61 -11.39
CA GLY A 342 -0.87 -25.60 -12.33
C GLY A 342 -1.30 -26.92 -11.71
N THR A 343 -1.48 -26.98 -10.38
CA THR A 343 -1.99 -28.16 -9.66
C THR A 343 -3.51 -28.15 -9.46
N GLY A 344 -4.20 -27.13 -9.99
CA GLY A 344 -5.64 -26.93 -9.76
C GLY A 344 -5.91 -26.07 -8.54
N GLU A 345 -4.95 -25.22 -8.19
CA GLU A 345 -5.05 -24.20 -7.16
C GLU A 345 -6.13 -23.16 -7.50
N CYS A 346 -6.80 -22.66 -6.47
CA CYS A 346 -7.72 -21.55 -6.58
C CYS A 346 -6.93 -20.27 -6.88
N TYR A 347 -7.18 -19.64 -8.03
CA TYR A 347 -6.50 -18.40 -8.44
C TYR A 347 -6.80 -17.20 -7.53
N GLY A 348 -7.78 -17.32 -6.62
CA GLY A 348 -8.10 -16.29 -5.64
C GLY A 348 -7.28 -16.39 -4.35
N CYS A 349 -6.81 -17.56 -3.94
CA CYS A 349 -6.12 -17.75 -2.66
C CYS A 349 -4.87 -18.63 -2.72
N GLY A 350 -4.55 -19.22 -3.88
CA GLY A 350 -3.38 -20.08 -4.09
C GLY A 350 -3.48 -21.46 -3.44
N LYS A 351 -4.62 -21.86 -2.85
CA LYS A 351 -4.81 -23.18 -2.21
C LYS A 351 -5.63 -24.12 -3.10
N THR A 352 -5.40 -25.43 -2.98
CA THR A 352 -6.19 -26.47 -3.67
C THR A 352 -7.47 -26.83 -2.89
N GLY A 353 -8.32 -27.68 -3.47
CA GLY A 353 -9.52 -28.23 -2.83
C GLY A 353 -10.83 -27.47 -3.09
N HIS A 354 -10.79 -26.34 -3.79
CA HIS A 354 -11.98 -25.59 -4.18
C HIS A 354 -11.74 -24.76 -5.45
N LEU A 355 -12.82 -24.35 -6.12
CA LEU A 355 -12.76 -23.44 -7.26
C LEU A 355 -12.90 -21.98 -6.80
N GLY A 356 -12.47 -21.02 -7.63
CA GLY A 356 -12.55 -19.59 -7.30
C GLY A 356 -13.95 -19.10 -6.90
N ARG A 357 -15.00 -19.67 -7.48
CA ARG A 357 -16.40 -19.37 -7.14
C ARG A 357 -16.80 -19.81 -5.72
N ASP A 358 -16.13 -20.83 -5.20
CA ASP A 358 -16.38 -21.45 -3.89
C ASP A 358 -15.34 -20.99 -2.85
N CYS A 359 -14.58 -19.93 -3.16
CA CYS A 359 -13.44 -19.47 -2.34
C CYS A 359 -13.88 -18.56 -1.19
N ALA A 360 -13.97 -19.13 0.02
CA ALA A 360 -14.31 -18.42 1.26
C ALA A 360 -13.14 -17.62 1.89
N GLU A 361 -11.91 -17.77 1.39
CA GLU A 361 -10.74 -17.08 1.95
C GLU A 361 -10.83 -15.56 1.75
N MET A 362 -10.72 -14.77 2.83
CA MET A 362 -10.76 -13.30 2.76
C MET A 362 -9.43 -12.71 2.26
N ASN A 363 -8.31 -13.37 2.57
CA ASN A 363 -6.98 -12.94 2.15
C ASN A 363 -6.67 -13.40 0.73
N LYS A 364 -7.20 -12.66 -0.25
CA LYS A 364 -6.95 -12.96 -1.67
C LYS A 364 -5.49 -12.71 -2.05
N VAL A 365 -4.97 -13.50 -2.99
CA VAL A 365 -3.65 -13.24 -3.59
C VAL A 365 -3.71 -11.98 -4.46
N PRO A 366 -2.57 -11.29 -4.68
CA PRO A 366 -2.51 -10.17 -5.61
C PRO A 366 -3.01 -10.53 -7.00
N THR A 367 -3.59 -9.57 -7.72
CA THR A 367 -4.16 -9.80 -9.06
C THR A 367 -3.14 -10.37 -10.05
N LEU A 368 -1.89 -9.92 -10.01
CA LEU A 368 -0.82 -10.45 -10.87
C LEU A 368 -0.51 -11.92 -10.56
N GLU A 369 -0.51 -12.29 -9.27
CA GLU A 369 -0.34 -13.69 -8.84
C GLU A 369 -1.47 -14.56 -9.36
N GLY A 370 -2.73 -14.14 -9.16
CA GLY A 370 -3.90 -14.85 -9.68
C GLY A 370 -3.92 -14.98 -11.20
N ASN A 371 -3.49 -13.92 -11.92
CA ASN A 371 -3.33 -13.95 -13.37
C ASN A 371 -2.27 -14.96 -13.81
N PHE A 372 -1.14 -15.02 -13.11
CA PHE A 372 -0.09 -15.99 -13.42
C PHE A 372 -0.54 -17.43 -13.13
N CYS A 373 -1.22 -17.68 -12.00
CA CYS A 373 -1.82 -18.99 -11.72
C CYS A 373 -2.84 -19.41 -12.79
N ALA A 374 -3.64 -18.47 -13.31
CA ALA A 374 -4.55 -18.74 -14.43
C ALA A 374 -3.81 -19.12 -15.72
N ILE A 375 -2.67 -18.48 -16.01
CA ILE A 375 -1.79 -18.86 -17.14
C ILE A 375 -1.26 -20.27 -16.92
N CYS A 376 -0.73 -20.57 -15.74
CA CYS A 376 -0.24 -21.91 -15.37
C CYS A 376 -1.32 -22.97 -15.53
N GLY A 377 -2.51 -22.74 -14.98
CA GLY A 377 -3.64 -23.64 -15.11
C GLY A 377 -4.12 -23.83 -16.55
N SER A 378 -4.03 -22.81 -17.40
CA SER A 378 -4.41 -22.93 -18.81
C SER A 378 -3.44 -23.73 -19.67
N ILE A 379 -2.18 -23.89 -19.23
CA ILE A 379 -1.10 -24.53 -19.98
C ILE A 379 -0.74 -25.92 -19.41
N LEU A 380 -0.70 -26.04 -18.08
CA LEU A 380 -0.24 -27.25 -17.39
C LEU A 380 -1.37 -28.22 -17.05
N ILE A 381 -2.59 -27.73 -16.77
CA ILE A 381 -3.72 -28.60 -16.47
C ILE A 381 -4.29 -29.13 -17.79
N PRO A 382 -4.31 -30.45 -18.02
CA PRO A 382 -4.95 -31.02 -19.19
C PRO A 382 -6.44 -30.67 -19.12
N ARG A 383 -6.92 -29.83 -20.05
CA ARG A 383 -8.36 -29.76 -20.27
C ARG A 383 -8.79 -31.14 -20.77
N ARG A 384 -9.71 -31.80 -20.07
CA ARG A 384 -10.54 -32.84 -20.70
C ARG A 384 -11.25 -32.15 -21.85
N GLN A 385 -10.71 -32.26 -23.07
CA GLN A 385 -11.54 -32.05 -24.24
C GLN A 385 -12.68 -33.07 -24.10
N PRO A 386 -13.95 -32.68 -24.23
CA PRO A 386 -14.94 -33.68 -24.58
C PRO A 386 -14.42 -34.27 -25.89
N ALA A 387 -13.96 -35.53 -25.85
CA ALA A 387 -13.75 -36.28 -27.07
C ALA A 387 -15.04 -36.10 -27.87
N GLN A 388 -14.95 -35.60 -29.11
CA GLN A 388 -16.08 -35.73 -30.01
C GLN A 388 -16.23 -37.23 -30.26
N VAL A 389 -17.03 -37.88 -29.42
CA VAL A 389 -17.51 -39.22 -29.67
C VAL A 389 -18.46 -39.07 -30.85
N ASN A 390 -17.94 -39.34 -32.05
CA ASN A 390 -18.81 -39.67 -33.17
C ASN A 390 -19.56 -40.92 -32.74
N HIS A 391 -20.85 -40.77 -32.41
CA HIS A 391 -21.73 -41.91 -32.24
C HIS A 391 -21.86 -42.60 -33.60
N VAL A 392 -21.05 -43.62 -33.83
CA VAL A 392 -21.36 -44.63 -34.84
C VAL A 392 -22.41 -45.51 -34.20
N ALA A 393 -23.65 -45.38 -34.66
CA ALA A 393 -24.68 -46.34 -34.34
C ALA A 393 -24.23 -47.70 -34.90
N VAL A 394 -23.95 -48.63 -34.00
CA VAL A 394 -23.89 -50.06 -34.32
C VAL A 394 -24.86 -50.73 -33.36
N GLU A 395 -25.61 -51.65 -33.96
CA GLU A 395 -26.79 -52.33 -33.48
C GLU A 395 -26.62 -53.01 -32.12
N GLU A 396 -27.78 -53.29 -31.53
CA GLU A 396 -28.05 -53.87 -30.22
C GLU A 396 -27.08 -54.98 -29.80
N ASP A 397 -26.56 -54.91 -28.56
CA ASP A 397 -25.99 -56.09 -27.91
C ASP A 397 -26.21 -56.10 -26.38
N GLU A 398 -27.17 -56.94 -25.99
CA GLU A 398 -27.21 -57.91 -24.88
C GLU A 398 -26.78 -57.56 -23.43
N PHE A 399 -26.49 -56.31 -23.03
CA PHE A 399 -26.24 -55.99 -21.61
C PHE A 399 -26.95 -54.74 -21.06
N ALA A 400 -28.23 -54.65 -21.39
CA ALA A 400 -29.22 -53.91 -20.60
C ALA A 400 -29.40 -54.56 -19.21
N TRP A 401 -28.77 -54.02 -18.15
CA TRP A 401 -29.30 -54.03 -16.76
C TRP A 401 -28.33 -53.46 -15.70
N ALA A 402 -27.05 -53.24 -16.03
CA ALA A 402 -26.05 -52.95 -15.00
C ALA A 402 -25.94 -51.49 -14.52
N ASN A 403 -26.54 -50.50 -15.20
CA ASN A 403 -26.33 -49.09 -14.83
C ASN A 403 -27.52 -48.18 -15.20
N ALA A 404 -28.44 -47.92 -14.26
CA ALA A 404 -29.04 -46.61 -13.90
C ALA A 404 -30.32 -46.79 -12.99
N PRO A 405 -30.96 -45.73 -12.44
CA PRO A 405 -30.67 -45.15 -11.11
C PRO A 405 -31.94 -44.78 -10.28
N THR A 406 -31.82 -44.43 -9.00
CA THR A 406 -32.85 -43.68 -8.23
C THR A 406 -32.23 -43.10 -6.95
N THR A 407 -32.42 -41.85 -6.50
CA THR A 407 -33.41 -40.79 -6.77
C THR A 407 -32.83 -39.40 -6.45
N TYR A 408 -33.26 -38.39 -7.21
CA TYR A 408 -33.15 -36.96 -6.89
C TYR A 408 -34.34 -36.53 -6.01
N PHE A 409 -34.13 -35.63 -5.05
CA PHE A 409 -35.12 -34.59 -4.74
C PHE A 409 -34.46 -33.30 -4.25
N ARG A 410 -34.62 -32.25 -5.06
CA ARG A 410 -34.51 -30.83 -4.71
C ARG A 410 -35.95 -30.33 -4.71
N GLN A 411 -36.44 -29.73 -3.62
CA GLN A 411 -37.69 -28.97 -3.62
C GLN A 411 -37.42 -27.54 -3.12
N GLN A 412 -37.84 -26.57 -3.92
CA GLN A 412 -38.20 -25.21 -3.53
C GLN A 412 -39.52 -24.89 -4.24
N GLY A 413 -40.48 -24.28 -3.54
CA GLY A 413 -41.57 -23.53 -4.17
C GLY A 413 -42.94 -23.64 -3.50
N ASN A 414 -43.30 -22.58 -2.77
CA ASN A 414 -44.61 -22.14 -2.27
C ASN A 414 -45.88 -22.55 -3.04
N GLY A 415 -47.00 -22.69 -2.30
CA GLY A 415 -48.35 -22.48 -2.83
C GLY A 415 -49.50 -23.05 -1.99
N GLU A 416 -50.08 -22.22 -1.13
CA GLU A 416 -51.51 -22.12 -0.78
C GLU A 416 -52.30 -23.31 -0.17
N GLY A 417 -52.72 -23.13 1.10
CA GLY A 417 -54.16 -23.18 1.48
C GLY A 417 -54.71 -24.45 2.17
N PRO A 418 -55.55 -24.32 3.23
CA PRO A 418 -55.98 -25.40 4.17
C PRO A 418 -57.30 -26.09 3.72
N PRO A 419 -57.91 -27.15 4.37
CA PRO A 419 -58.25 -27.27 5.81
C PRO A 419 -58.31 -28.69 6.45
N ALA A 420 -58.59 -28.68 7.78
CA ALA A 420 -59.32 -29.65 8.63
C ALA A 420 -58.89 -31.14 8.62
N TYR A 421 -58.63 -31.82 9.74
CA TYR A 421 -59.31 -31.87 11.05
C TYR A 421 -58.32 -32.13 12.18
#